data_AF-A0A3P9QFP5-F1
#
_entry.id   AF-A0A3P9QFP5-F1
#
_cell.length_a   1.000
_cell.length_b   1.000
_cell.length_c   1.000
_cell.angle_alpha   90.00
_cell.angle_beta   90.00
_cell.angle_gamma   90.00
#
_symmetry.space_group_name_H-M   'P 1'
#
loop_
_entity.id
_entity.type
_entity.pdbx_description
1 polymer ?
#
loop_
_entity_poly.entity_id
_entity_poly.type
_entity_poly.pdbx_seq_one_letter_code
_entity_poly.pdbx_strand_id
1 'polypeptide(L)'
;VAVDISSELVDLHSDTNNNEHHTSEISVTELIVRRGQAFKLTLKLSQPFNLGFDQLIMTVVTGKDPSEDLGTKSRFGVPGRSLHSASAKAVWKAELQRGSSPETGVLVLIVSPPADAPIGEYTLSASFKDKEKVLANFSVLFNPWSSDDWVFLPKEEERREYVLNEQGIIYRGGGDYISPMFWDFGQFEQGMVKICLKMLDLNVKYWLNPADDVSARCSPIYVSRVVSAMINSSDEGGVVMGNWGNDYSGGFPPTYWSGSYAILKQWYNSYYRSVRYGQCWVFAGVMCSVMRLLGIPCRVVSNFQSAHDTNKNLTIDNYFDNNGAMERESKDSIWNFHVWVEGWMRRPDLAKDGKYDGWQVVDPTPQERSEGLFCCGPASVTAIRNGEVDLKYDVPFVFAEVNADSVYWLVSIDDGSRTKIFSDTETVGQNISTKAVGSYKRVDLTNTYKHREGGLTCMDSRGRSSYFFSGLRLFVMQVSGGSKVNQELTAEVVFTNPIDETLSDCSMSLSGSGLMIGQEITK
;
A
#
# COMPACT_ATOMS: atom_id res chain seq x y z
N VAL A 1 42.24 9.33 37.32
CA VAL A 1 41.98 9.31 35.86
C VAL A 1 40.47 9.32 35.69
N ALA A 2 39.91 10.31 35.00
CA ALA A 2 38.47 10.38 34.79
C ALA A 2 38.02 9.17 33.96
N VAL A 3 37.11 8.37 34.50
CA VAL A 3 36.43 7.30 33.76
C VAL A 3 35.68 7.95 32.61
N ASP A 4 35.90 7.59 31.35
CA ASP A 4 35.11 8.16 30.25
C ASP A 4 34.79 7.11 29.18
N ILE A 5 33.60 7.20 28.59
CA ILE A 5 33.28 6.49 27.35
C ILE A 5 33.78 7.43 26.25
N SER A 6 34.93 7.15 25.63
CA SER A 6 35.44 8.00 24.55
C SER A 6 34.50 7.93 23.33
N SER A 7 34.12 9.08 22.76
CA SER A 7 33.23 9.16 21.58
C SER A 7 33.96 8.81 20.29
N GLU A 8 35.28 8.84 20.29
CA GLU A 8 36.09 8.72 19.08
C GLU A 8 36.31 7.25 18.64
N LEU A 9 35.66 6.28 19.29
CA LEU A 9 35.96 4.86 19.10
C LEU A 9 34.72 3.94 19.16
N VAL A 10 33.55 4.43 18.74
CA VAL A 10 32.39 3.57 18.45
C VAL A 10 32.44 3.19 16.97
N ASP A 11 32.51 1.90 16.67
CA ASP A 11 32.40 1.39 15.31
C ASP A 11 31.08 0.63 15.17
N LEU A 12 30.20 1.15 14.32
CA LEU A 12 28.87 0.59 14.05
C LEU A 12 28.88 -0.53 13.02
N HIS A 13 30.02 -0.84 12.41
CA HIS A 13 30.14 -1.85 11.35
C HIS A 13 29.07 -1.65 10.25
N SER A 14 28.73 -0.39 9.92
CA SER A 14 27.54 -0.04 9.11
C SER A 14 27.48 -0.79 7.78
N ASP A 15 28.59 -0.87 7.04
CA ASP A 15 28.65 -1.60 5.77
C ASP A 15 28.32 -3.10 5.95
N THR A 16 28.99 -3.78 6.90
CA THR A 16 28.73 -5.21 7.18
C THR A 16 27.31 -5.45 7.66
N ASN A 17 26.84 -4.67 8.64
CA ASN A 17 25.50 -4.80 9.18
C ASN A 17 24.45 -4.52 8.10
N ASN A 18 24.58 -3.45 7.31
CA ASN A 18 23.60 -3.12 6.29
C ASN A 18 23.55 -4.18 5.18
N ASN A 19 24.69 -4.80 4.83
CA ASN A 19 24.70 -5.95 3.92
C ASN A 19 23.92 -7.14 4.50
N GLU A 20 24.16 -7.50 5.77
CA GLU A 20 23.45 -8.58 6.46
C GLU A 20 21.95 -8.29 6.65
N HIS A 21 21.59 -7.02 6.80
CA HIS A 21 20.21 -6.55 6.96
C HIS A 21 19.50 -6.24 5.65
N HIS A 22 20.14 -6.45 4.49
CA HIS A 22 19.57 -6.12 3.17
C HIS A 22 19.13 -4.65 3.06
N THR A 23 20.01 -3.74 3.49
CA THR A 23 19.83 -2.28 3.51
C THR A 23 21.03 -1.53 2.93
N SER A 24 22.02 -2.23 2.37
CA SER A 24 23.24 -1.63 1.81
C SER A 24 23.02 -0.76 0.57
N GLU A 25 21.98 -1.05 -0.23
CA GLU A 25 21.54 -0.19 -1.34
C GLU A 25 21.05 1.19 -0.84
N ILE A 26 20.57 1.27 0.40
CA ILE A 26 20.07 2.53 0.99
C ILE A 26 21.24 3.39 1.45
N SER A 27 22.20 2.78 2.16
CA SER A 27 23.37 3.47 2.70
C SER A 27 24.45 2.46 3.09
N VAL A 28 25.71 2.88 2.95
CA VAL A 28 26.88 2.16 3.48
C VAL A 28 27.51 2.85 4.69
N THR A 29 27.05 4.07 5.01
CA THR A 29 27.61 4.91 6.10
C THR A 29 26.67 5.01 7.30
N GLU A 30 25.38 5.22 7.05
CA GLU A 30 24.35 5.29 8.08
C GLU A 30 23.90 3.88 8.45
N LEU A 31 23.85 3.55 9.74
CA LEU A 31 23.39 2.24 10.20
C LEU A 31 21.86 2.14 10.02
N ILE A 32 21.41 1.17 9.23
CA ILE A 32 20.00 0.91 8.97
C ILE A 32 19.77 -0.58 9.13
N VAL A 33 19.04 -0.95 10.17
CA VAL A 33 18.81 -2.35 10.55
C VAL A 33 17.34 -2.71 10.39
N ARG A 34 17.07 -4.01 10.36
CA ARG A 34 15.71 -4.56 10.37
C ARG A 34 15.45 -5.21 11.72
N ARG A 35 14.28 -4.99 12.29
CA ARG A 35 13.89 -5.54 13.61
C ARG A 35 13.95 -7.07 13.64
N GLY A 36 14.08 -7.66 14.82
CA GLY A 36 14.18 -9.12 14.96
C GLY A 36 15.46 -9.75 14.42
N GLN A 37 16.46 -8.96 14.01
CA GLN A 37 17.78 -9.44 13.57
C GLN A 37 18.86 -8.64 14.29
N ALA A 38 19.89 -9.34 14.75
CA ALA A 38 20.98 -8.74 15.52
C ALA A 38 21.98 -8.00 14.61
N PHE A 39 22.59 -6.94 15.15
CA PHE A 39 23.67 -6.20 14.50
C PHE A 39 24.88 -6.06 15.42
N LYS A 40 26.05 -5.87 14.83
CA LYS A 40 27.33 -5.76 15.53
C LYS A 40 27.69 -4.32 15.86
N LEU A 41 28.20 -4.08 17.06
CA LEU A 41 28.68 -2.79 17.54
C LEU A 41 30.01 -3.01 18.28
N THR A 42 31.07 -2.28 17.93
CA THR A 42 32.31 -2.28 18.72
C THR A 42 32.41 -1.00 19.52
N LEU A 43 32.51 -1.15 20.84
CA LEU A 43 32.65 -0.07 21.80
C LEU A 43 34.02 -0.17 22.46
N LYS A 44 34.83 0.87 22.35
CA LYS A 44 36.10 0.97 23.09
C LYS A 44 35.97 1.90 24.29
N LEU A 45 36.18 1.34 25.47
CA LEU A 45 36.21 2.02 26.74
C LEU A 45 37.62 2.59 27.00
N SER A 46 37.71 3.64 27.80
CA SER A 46 39.00 4.20 28.26
C SER A 46 39.73 3.33 29.28
N GLN A 47 39.09 2.28 29.77
CA GLN A 47 39.59 1.41 30.82
C GLN A 47 39.13 -0.04 30.59
N PRO A 48 39.80 -1.04 31.21
CA PRO A 48 39.37 -2.42 31.17
C PRO A 48 37.94 -2.60 31.70
N PHE A 49 37.25 -3.61 31.17
CA PHE A 49 35.91 -4.02 31.57
C PHE A 49 35.97 -5.40 32.20
N ASN A 50 35.62 -5.50 33.49
CA ASN A 50 35.63 -6.75 34.21
C ASN A 50 34.22 -7.35 34.31
N LEU A 51 33.93 -8.40 33.55
CA LEU A 51 32.63 -9.07 33.49
C LEU A 51 32.05 -9.52 34.85
N GLY A 52 32.89 -9.73 35.87
CA GLY A 52 32.46 -10.14 37.20
C GLY A 52 31.94 -9.00 38.08
N PHE A 53 32.38 -7.76 37.82
CA PHE A 53 32.11 -6.61 38.69
C PHE A 53 31.48 -5.43 37.95
N ASP A 54 31.89 -5.21 36.70
CA ASP A 54 31.44 -4.13 35.85
C ASP A 54 30.12 -4.49 35.15
N GLN A 55 29.31 -3.46 34.91
CA GLN A 55 28.07 -3.56 34.14
C GLN A 55 28.02 -2.43 33.13
N LEU A 56 27.78 -2.79 31.87
CA LEU A 56 27.46 -1.85 30.80
C LEU A 56 25.95 -1.87 30.59
N ILE A 57 25.27 -0.76 30.85
CA ILE A 57 23.83 -0.62 30.66
C ILE A 57 23.61 0.16 29.37
N MET A 58 22.90 -0.42 28.42
CA MET A 58 22.46 0.26 27.20
C MET A 58 20.99 0.65 27.31
N THR A 59 20.68 1.83 26.78
CA THR A 59 19.32 2.35 26.67
C THR A 59 19.10 2.70 25.21
N VAL A 60 18.05 2.13 24.61
CA VAL A 60 17.59 2.52 23.27
C VAL A 60 16.24 3.22 23.41
N VAL A 61 16.04 4.30 22.65
CA VAL A 61 14.80 5.08 22.63
C VAL A 61 14.41 5.47 21.21
N THR A 62 13.10 5.56 20.96
CA THR A 62 12.51 6.15 19.75
C THR A 62 11.32 7.04 20.13
N GLY A 63 11.02 8.04 19.30
CA GLY A 63 9.98 9.03 19.56
C GLY A 63 10.37 10.07 20.62
N LYS A 64 9.48 11.05 20.83
CA LYS A 64 9.70 12.16 21.77
C LYS A 64 9.41 11.80 23.23
N ASP A 65 8.48 10.87 23.45
CA ASP A 65 8.02 10.45 24.77
C ASP A 65 8.28 8.94 24.97
N PRO A 66 9.57 8.52 25.07
CA PRO A 66 9.95 7.11 25.09
C PRO A 66 9.55 6.41 26.40
N SER A 67 8.94 5.23 26.30
CA SER A 67 8.42 4.44 27.42
C SER A 67 8.64 2.94 27.21
N GLU A 68 9.01 2.23 28.28
CA GLU A 68 9.18 0.77 28.23
C GLU A 68 7.82 0.05 28.02
N ASP A 69 6.77 0.55 28.67
CA ASP A 69 5.39 0.02 28.56
C ASP A 69 4.82 0.19 27.15
N LEU A 70 5.26 1.23 26.44
CA LEU A 70 4.90 1.49 25.04
C LEU A 70 5.87 0.84 24.05
N GLY A 71 6.95 0.21 24.52
CA GLY A 71 7.96 -0.43 23.66
C GLY A 71 8.83 0.55 22.88
N THR A 72 8.74 1.85 23.18
CA THR A 72 9.54 2.92 22.58
C THR A 72 10.82 3.24 23.36
N LYS A 73 11.03 2.53 24.47
CA LYS A 73 12.27 2.51 25.27
C LYS A 73 12.62 1.09 25.66
N SER A 74 13.90 0.76 25.70
CA SER A 74 14.37 -0.50 26.26
C SER A 74 15.71 -0.32 26.97
N ARG A 75 15.82 -0.84 28.21
CA ARG A 75 17.08 -0.91 28.96
C ARG A 75 17.58 -2.35 29.04
N PHE A 76 18.80 -2.56 28.59
CA PHE A 76 19.46 -3.87 28.48
C PHE A 76 20.95 -3.71 28.73
N GLY A 77 21.74 -4.77 28.72
CA GLY A 77 23.16 -4.60 29.03
C GLY A 77 23.95 -5.90 29.15
N VAL A 78 25.24 -5.72 29.46
CA VAL A 78 26.22 -6.80 29.63
C VAL A 78 26.90 -6.65 31.00
N PRO A 79 26.97 -7.72 31.82
CA PRO A 79 26.30 -9.02 31.63
C PRO A 79 24.77 -8.88 31.71
N GLY A 80 24.06 -9.76 30.99
CA GLY A 80 22.61 -9.72 30.77
C GLY A 80 21.75 -9.96 32.02
N ARG A 81 21.73 -8.98 32.93
CA ARG A 81 20.79 -8.93 34.06
C ARG A 81 19.47 -8.31 33.59
N SER A 82 18.35 -8.71 34.20
CA SER A 82 17.03 -8.12 33.89
C SER A 82 17.02 -6.65 34.30
N LEU A 83 17.14 -5.75 33.31
CA LEU A 83 17.24 -4.30 33.49
C LEU A 83 15.98 -3.55 33.02
N HIS A 84 15.04 -4.26 32.41
CA HIS A 84 13.77 -3.75 31.88
C HIS A 84 12.64 -3.95 32.89
N SER A 85 11.62 -3.09 32.82
CA SER A 85 10.36 -3.26 33.54
C SER A 85 9.66 -4.58 33.19
N ALA A 86 8.89 -5.14 34.12
CA ALA A 86 8.06 -6.32 33.88
C ALA A 86 6.94 -6.08 32.85
N SER A 87 6.56 -4.82 32.65
CA SER A 87 5.57 -4.36 31.68
C SER A 87 6.16 -3.97 30.33
N ALA A 88 7.47 -4.15 30.13
CA ALA A 88 8.14 -3.74 28.90
C ALA A 88 7.56 -4.46 27.67
N LYS A 89 7.03 -3.68 26.71
CA LYS A 89 6.40 -4.21 25.49
C LYS A 89 7.43 -4.72 24.47
N ALA A 90 8.58 -4.06 24.35
CA ALA A 90 9.64 -4.44 23.41
C ALA A 90 11.00 -4.52 24.13
N VAL A 91 11.54 -5.73 24.26
CA VAL A 91 12.77 -6.00 25.02
C VAL A 91 13.96 -6.25 24.08
N TRP A 92 14.89 -5.31 24.06
CA TRP A 92 16.15 -5.43 23.35
C TRP A 92 17.16 -6.25 24.16
N LYS A 93 18.12 -6.86 23.47
CA LYS A 93 19.17 -7.67 24.09
C LYS A 93 20.55 -7.25 23.61
N ALA A 94 21.54 -7.51 24.45
CA ALA A 94 22.93 -7.39 24.06
C ALA A 94 23.77 -8.51 24.63
N GLU A 95 24.70 -8.99 23.81
CA GLU A 95 25.60 -10.06 24.15
C GLU A 95 27.03 -9.68 23.80
N LEU A 96 27.99 -10.14 24.61
CA LEU A 96 29.40 -9.93 24.33
C LEU A 96 29.91 -11.04 23.41
N GLN A 97 30.44 -10.66 22.24
CA GLN A 97 31.02 -11.60 21.31
C GLN A 97 32.37 -12.12 21.82
N ARG A 98 32.71 -13.38 21.50
CA ARG A 98 33.98 -14.03 21.88
C ARG A 98 35.24 -13.27 21.44
N GLY A 99 35.15 -12.47 20.37
CA GLY A 99 36.26 -11.65 19.85
C GLY A 99 36.48 -10.34 20.61
N SER A 100 35.78 -10.11 21.72
CA SER A 100 36.02 -8.95 22.58
C SER A 100 37.33 -9.10 23.34
N SER A 101 37.94 -7.97 23.68
CA SER A 101 39.10 -7.89 24.59
C SER A 101 38.76 -6.97 25.76
N PRO A 102 37.93 -7.44 26.73
CA PRO A 102 37.50 -6.64 27.87
C PRO A 102 38.67 -6.10 28.69
N GLU A 103 39.77 -6.86 28.80
CA GLU A 103 41.01 -6.46 29.48
C GLU A 103 41.68 -5.24 28.86
N THR A 104 41.49 -4.99 27.56
CA THR A 104 41.95 -3.77 26.87
C THR A 104 40.85 -2.73 26.69
N GLY A 105 39.66 -2.96 27.26
CA GLY A 105 38.50 -2.09 27.15
C GLY A 105 37.76 -2.19 25.81
N VAL A 106 38.06 -3.16 24.94
CA VAL A 106 37.40 -3.30 23.63
C VAL A 106 36.27 -4.32 23.74
N LEU A 107 35.03 -3.87 23.60
CA LEU A 107 33.83 -4.68 23.68
C LEU A 107 33.19 -4.81 22.31
N VAL A 108 33.10 -6.04 21.80
CA VAL A 108 32.36 -6.35 20.58
C VAL A 108 30.99 -6.87 21.00
N LEU A 109 29.97 -6.05 20.80
CA LEU A 109 28.60 -6.26 21.23
C LEU A 109 27.74 -6.73 20.05
N ILE A 110 26.89 -7.71 20.30
CA ILE A 110 25.82 -8.13 19.40
C ILE A 110 24.52 -7.62 19.99
N VAL A 111 23.92 -6.62 19.35
CA VAL A 111 22.68 -5.95 19.81
C VAL A 111 21.51 -6.51 19.01
N SER A 112 20.46 -6.97 19.71
CA SER A 112 19.30 -7.62 19.10
C SER A 112 18.01 -6.84 19.38
N PRO A 113 17.42 -6.14 18.39
CA PRO A 113 16.05 -5.66 18.47
C PRO A 113 15.06 -6.82 18.45
N PRO A 114 13.95 -6.76 19.20
CA PRO A 114 12.88 -7.76 19.08
C PRO A 114 12.11 -7.58 17.76
N ALA A 115 11.43 -8.62 17.29
CA ALA A 115 10.70 -8.61 16.00
C ALA A 115 9.44 -7.72 16.02
N ASP A 116 8.99 -7.29 17.20
CA ASP A 116 7.86 -6.38 17.41
C ASP A 116 8.31 -4.97 17.83
N ALA A 117 9.60 -4.63 17.69
CA ALA A 117 10.06 -3.26 17.90
C ALA A 117 9.33 -2.30 16.95
N PRO A 118 8.92 -1.10 17.42
CA PRO A 118 8.45 -0.03 16.54
C PRO A 118 9.49 0.33 15.47
N ILE A 119 9.06 0.55 14.24
CA ILE A 119 9.97 1.09 13.21
C ILE A 119 10.17 2.60 13.40
N GLY A 120 11.33 3.12 13.03
CA GLY A 120 11.65 4.54 13.18
C GLY A 120 13.13 4.83 13.41
N GLU A 121 13.43 6.09 13.69
CA GLU A 121 14.75 6.52 14.14
C GLU A 121 14.92 6.19 15.63
N TYR A 122 16.08 5.63 15.98
CA TYR A 122 16.46 5.28 17.34
C TYR A 122 17.76 5.96 17.75
N THR A 123 17.83 6.30 19.03
CA THR A 123 19.07 6.71 19.70
C THR A 123 19.48 5.61 20.67
N LEU A 124 20.71 5.12 20.53
CA LEU A 124 21.34 4.19 21.46
C LEU A 124 22.33 4.94 22.35
N SER A 125 22.18 4.80 23.65
CA SER A 125 23.10 5.29 24.67
C SER A 125 23.64 4.13 25.51
N ALA A 126 24.84 4.30 26.07
CA ALA A 126 25.41 3.39 27.05
C ALA A 126 25.84 4.14 28.31
N SER A 127 25.62 3.50 29.45
CA SER A 127 26.03 3.94 30.77
C SER A 127 27.01 2.95 31.37
N PHE A 128 28.16 3.47 31.81
CA PHE A 128 29.20 2.72 32.48
C PHE A 128 29.75 3.53 33.66
N LYS A 129 29.69 2.97 34.88
CA LYS A 129 30.09 3.64 36.14
C LYS A 129 29.47 5.04 36.28
N ASP A 130 28.14 5.10 36.14
CA ASP A 130 27.29 6.29 36.27
C ASP A 130 27.57 7.40 35.26
N LYS A 131 28.25 7.08 34.15
CA LYS A 131 28.44 7.99 33.02
C LYS A 131 27.72 7.48 31.80
N GLU A 132 26.69 8.21 31.39
CA GLU A 132 25.91 7.94 30.19
C GLU A 132 26.45 8.69 28.97
N LYS A 133 26.43 8.04 27.82
CA LYS A 133 26.83 8.61 26.56
C LYS A 133 26.03 8.05 25.40
N VAL A 134 25.63 8.92 24.46
CA VAL A 134 25.04 8.52 23.19
C VAL A 134 26.11 7.84 22.33
N LEU A 135 25.82 6.63 21.87
CA LEU A 135 26.70 5.83 21.02
C LEU A 135 26.35 5.99 19.54
N ALA A 136 25.07 5.99 19.20
CA ALA A 136 24.62 5.99 17.81
C ALA A 136 23.20 6.53 17.64
N ASN A 137 22.94 7.08 16.46
CA ASN A 137 21.60 7.22 15.90
C ASN A 137 21.50 6.31 14.68
N PHE A 138 20.42 5.56 14.56
CA PHE A 138 20.23 4.57 13.51
C PHE A 138 18.75 4.34 13.24
N SER A 139 18.42 3.75 12.10
CA SER A 139 17.02 3.49 11.72
C SER A 139 16.70 2.00 11.83
N VAL A 140 15.51 1.70 12.33
CA VAL A 140 14.96 0.33 12.41
C VAL A 140 13.76 0.22 11.46
N LEU A 141 13.80 -0.76 10.57
CA LEU A 141 12.77 -1.07 9.58
C LEU A 141 12.10 -2.42 9.85
N PHE A 142 11.00 -2.71 9.16
CA PHE A 142 10.38 -4.03 9.16
C PHE A 142 11.31 -5.07 8.52
N ASN A 143 11.15 -6.34 8.94
CA ASN A 143 12.03 -7.43 8.54
C ASN A 143 11.30 -8.58 7.81
N PRO A 144 11.20 -8.54 6.47
CA PRO A 144 10.59 -9.63 5.72
C PRO A 144 11.46 -10.89 5.65
N TRP A 145 12.69 -10.87 6.18
CA TRP A 145 13.57 -12.05 6.29
C TRP A 145 13.43 -12.80 7.63
N SER A 146 12.85 -12.17 8.66
CA SER A 146 12.67 -12.80 9.97
C SER A 146 11.32 -13.50 10.08
N SER A 147 11.29 -14.79 10.38
CA SER A 147 10.07 -15.59 10.55
C SER A 147 9.16 -15.13 11.70
N ASP A 148 9.75 -14.39 12.64
CA ASP A 148 9.05 -13.85 13.81
C ASP A 148 8.36 -12.52 13.50
N ASP A 149 8.73 -11.85 12.40
CA ASP A 149 8.11 -10.60 11.96
C ASP A 149 6.79 -10.88 11.22
N TRP A 150 5.80 -10.02 11.41
CA TRP A 150 4.51 -10.11 10.74
C TRP A 150 4.58 -9.84 9.25
N VAL A 151 5.68 -9.25 8.75
CA VAL A 151 5.89 -9.05 7.31
C VAL A 151 6.74 -10.15 6.66
N PHE A 152 7.02 -11.26 7.37
CA PHE A 152 7.84 -12.35 6.86
C PHE A 152 7.32 -12.88 5.53
N LEU A 153 8.17 -12.84 4.51
CA LEU A 153 7.88 -13.40 3.19
C LEU A 153 8.86 -14.56 2.93
N PRO A 154 8.38 -15.82 2.87
CA PRO A 154 9.26 -16.98 2.93
C PRO A 154 10.12 -17.17 1.68
N LYS A 155 9.65 -16.71 0.52
CA LYS A 155 10.32 -16.91 -0.76
C LYS A 155 11.28 -15.78 -1.07
N GLU A 156 12.53 -16.15 -1.33
CA GLU A 156 13.60 -15.20 -1.62
C GLU A 156 13.35 -14.39 -2.89
N GLU A 157 12.86 -15.04 -3.95
CA GLU A 157 12.52 -14.39 -5.21
C GLU A 157 11.41 -13.34 -5.05
N GLU A 158 10.44 -13.60 -4.17
CA GLU A 158 9.36 -12.66 -3.88
C GLU A 158 9.87 -11.49 -3.01
N ARG A 159 10.79 -11.72 -2.06
CA ARG A 159 11.46 -10.63 -1.33
C ARG A 159 12.27 -9.72 -2.25
N ARG A 160 12.99 -10.31 -3.20
CA ARG A 160 13.72 -9.53 -4.21
C ARG A 160 12.77 -8.67 -5.04
N GLU A 161 11.64 -9.20 -5.48
CA GLU A 161 10.67 -8.43 -6.28
C GLU A 161 9.90 -7.38 -5.47
N TYR A 162 9.42 -7.73 -4.28
CA TYR A 162 8.44 -6.94 -3.55
C TYR A 162 9.05 -6.06 -2.45
N VAL A 163 10.38 -6.12 -2.24
CA VAL A 163 11.10 -5.26 -1.29
C VAL A 163 12.28 -4.58 -1.97
N LEU A 164 13.13 -5.34 -2.67
CA LEU A 164 14.41 -4.82 -3.17
C LEU A 164 14.35 -4.24 -4.59
N ASN A 165 13.44 -4.71 -5.45
CA ASN A 165 13.37 -4.24 -6.83
C ASN A 165 12.78 -2.81 -6.89
N GLU A 166 13.47 -1.88 -7.53
CA GLU A 166 13.01 -0.49 -7.71
C GLU A 166 12.24 -0.30 -9.03
N GLN A 167 12.30 -1.28 -9.94
CA GLN A 167 11.67 -1.18 -11.25
C GLN A 167 10.31 -1.89 -11.29
N GLY A 168 9.25 -1.10 -11.42
CA GLY A 168 7.86 -1.54 -11.48
C GLY A 168 7.23 -1.47 -12.88
N ILE A 169 6.08 -2.14 -13.00
CA ILE A 169 5.12 -1.95 -14.09
C ILE A 169 3.75 -1.74 -13.46
N ILE A 170 3.07 -0.69 -13.89
CA ILE A 170 1.66 -0.42 -13.59
C ILE A 170 0.86 -0.66 -14.86
N TYR A 171 -0.22 -1.41 -14.77
CA TYR A 171 -1.09 -1.70 -15.92
C TYR A 171 -2.23 -0.67 -15.99
N ARG A 172 -2.48 -0.12 -17.18
CA ARG A 172 -3.51 0.90 -17.44
C ARG A 172 -4.20 0.63 -18.78
N GLY A 173 -5.24 1.41 -19.10
CA GLY A 173 -5.97 1.31 -20.37
C GLY A 173 -7.38 0.77 -20.18
N GLY A 174 -7.93 0.12 -21.21
CA GLY A 174 -9.23 -0.54 -21.12
C GLY A 174 -9.08 -2.04 -20.83
N GLY A 175 -10.15 -2.69 -20.37
CA GLY A 175 -10.15 -4.13 -20.09
C GLY A 175 -9.71 -5.00 -21.27
N ASP A 176 -10.04 -4.59 -22.50
CA ASP A 176 -9.66 -5.29 -23.74
C ASP A 176 -8.28 -4.88 -24.28
N TYR A 177 -7.71 -3.76 -23.78
CA TYR A 177 -6.42 -3.25 -24.22
C TYR A 177 -5.59 -2.75 -23.03
N ILE A 178 -4.96 -3.73 -22.37
CA ILE A 178 -4.10 -3.51 -21.21
C ILE A 178 -2.72 -3.07 -21.67
N SER A 179 -2.31 -1.88 -21.25
CA SER A 179 -1.01 -1.28 -21.57
C SER A 179 -0.11 -1.22 -20.34
N PRO A 180 1.14 -1.71 -20.42
CA PRO A 180 2.11 -1.54 -19.34
C PRO A 180 2.65 -0.10 -19.31
N MET A 181 2.86 0.41 -18.11
CA MET A 181 3.56 1.66 -17.85
C MET A 181 4.71 1.37 -16.88
N PHE A 182 5.94 1.63 -17.30
CA PHE A 182 7.09 1.52 -16.41
C PHE A 182 7.00 2.57 -15.30
N TRP A 183 7.37 2.17 -14.09
CA TRP A 183 7.39 3.05 -12.94
C TRP A 183 8.66 2.80 -12.14
N ASP A 184 9.42 3.87 -11.87
CA ASP A 184 10.59 3.82 -11.01
C ASP A 184 10.19 4.12 -9.56
N PHE A 185 10.24 3.12 -8.70
CA PHE A 185 9.91 3.27 -7.30
C PHE A 185 10.98 4.08 -6.54
N GLY A 186 12.26 3.97 -6.91
CA GLY A 186 13.37 4.71 -6.31
C GLY A 186 13.38 4.71 -4.78
N GLN A 187 13.06 3.59 -4.13
CA GLN A 187 13.00 3.52 -2.67
C GLN A 187 14.36 3.68 -1.99
N PHE A 188 15.47 3.40 -2.68
CA PHE A 188 16.83 3.48 -2.14
C PHE A 188 17.56 4.76 -2.52
N GLU A 189 16.88 5.66 -3.23
CA GLU A 189 17.41 6.98 -3.59
C GLU A 189 17.75 7.83 -2.35
N GLN A 190 18.67 8.78 -2.55
CA GLN A 190 19.26 9.52 -1.44
C GLN A 190 18.22 10.28 -0.60
N GLY A 191 18.23 9.98 0.70
CA GLY A 191 17.40 10.62 1.73
C GLY A 191 16.00 10.02 1.87
N MET A 192 15.68 8.94 1.15
CA MET A 192 14.37 8.30 1.20
C MET A 192 13.97 7.84 2.60
N VAL A 193 14.89 7.28 3.39
CA VAL A 193 14.59 6.86 4.79
C VAL A 193 14.08 8.04 5.60
N LYS A 194 14.79 9.18 5.53
CA LYS A 194 14.40 10.40 6.23
C LYS A 194 13.04 10.91 5.74
N ILE A 195 12.76 10.86 4.45
CA ILE A 195 11.50 11.31 3.87
C ILE A 195 10.33 10.44 4.37
N CYS A 196 10.46 9.12 4.28
CA CYS A 196 9.42 8.18 4.68
C CYS A 196 9.18 8.17 6.19
N LEU A 197 10.22 8.22 7.01
CA LEU A 197 10.05 8.34 8.46
C LEU A 197 9.43 9.70 8.84
N LYS A 198 9.80 10.77 8.14
CA LYS A 198 9.19 12.09 8.37
C LYS A 198 7.70 12.13 8.03
N MET A 199 7.26 11.38 7.02
CA MET A 199 5.84 11.20 6.70
C MET A 199 5.06 10.61 7.87
N LEU A 200 5.61 9.62 8.57
CA LEU A 200 4.99 9.05 9.76
C LEU A 200 4.87 10.10 10.88
N ASP A 201 5.81 11.02 11.03
CA ASP A 201 5.76 12.08 12.05
C ASP A 201 4.82 13.26 11.71
N LEU A 202 4.23 13.27 10.52
CA LEU A 202 3.32 14.35 10.08
C LEU A 202 1.87 13.91 10.02
N ASN A 203 1.58 12.64 10.30
CA ASN A 203 0.23 12.11 10.24
C ASN A 203 -0.65 12.60 11.40
N VAL A 204 -1.97 12.67 11.16
CA VAL A 204 -2.96 13.17 12.12
C VAL A 204 -2.90 12.45 13.48
N LYS A 205 -2.66 11.12 13.50
CA LYS A 205 -2.59 10.34 14.75
C LYS A 205 -1.36 10.72 15.57
N TYR A 206 -0.22 10.99 14.92
CA TYR A 206 0.96 11.51 15.59
C TYR A 206 0.71 12.89 16.21
N TRP A 207 0.01 13.79 15.52
CA TRP A 207 -0.36 15.11 16.09
C TRP A 207 -1.24 14.98 17.33
N LEU A 208 -2.17 14.03 17.34
CA LEU A 208 -3.10 13.79 18.46
C LEU A 208 -2.40 13.16 19.67
N ASN A 209 -1.60 12.13 19.45
CA ASN A 209 -0.86 11.44 20.50
C ASN A 209 0.46 10.84 19.96
N PRO A 210 1.57 11.60 20.02
CA PRO A 210 2.86 11.16 19.51
C PRO A 210 3.36 9.86 20.15
N ALA A 211 3.13 9.67 21.45
CA ALA A 211 3.60 8.51 22.18
C ALA A 211 2.90 7.22 21.72
N ASP A 212 1.58 7.29 21.54
CA ASP A 212 0.77 6.16 21.07
C ASP A 212 1.04 5.85 19.58
N ASP A 213 1.17 6.88 18.73
CA ASP A 213 1.52 6.70 17.32
C ASP A 213 2.85 5.96 17.17
N VAL A 214 3.92 6.43 17.84
CA VAL A 214 5.24 5.80 17.74
C VAL A 214 5.20 4.37 18.31
N SER A 215 4.45 4.12 19.40
CA SER A 215 4.22 2.77 19.92
C SER A 215 3.53 1.85 18.91
N ALA A 216 2.56 2.38 18.16
CA ALA A 216 1.76 1.64 17.19
C ALA A 216 2.52 1.33 15.88
N ARG A 217 3.63 2.03 15.61
CA ARG A 217 4.55 1.73 14.48
C ARG A 217 5.20 0.34 14.58
N CYS A 218 4.98 -0.43 15.65
CA CYS A 218 5.31 -1.86 15.69
C CYS A 218 4.42 -2.71 14.77
N SER A 219 3.28 -2.20 14.33
CA SER A 219 2.29 -2.95 13.55
C SER A 219 2.34 -2.55 12.07
N PRO A 220 2.60 -3.48 11.13
CA PRO A 220 2.51 -3.18 9.70
C PRO A 220 1.07 -2.82 9.30
N ILE A 221 0.05 -3.31 10.01
CA ILE A 221 -1.36 -2.94 9.79
C ILE A 221 -1.56 -1.44 10.03
N TYR A 222 -1.05 -0.96 11.16
CA TYR A 222 -1.13 0.46 11.54
C TYR A 222 -0.35 1.34 10.55
N VAL A 223 0.91 0.98 10.28
CA VAL A 223 1.77 1.74 9.37
C VAL A 223 1.17 1.81 7.96
N SER A 224 0.63 0.71 7.44
CA SER A 224 -0.02 0.69 6.11
C SER A 224 -1.17 1.69 6.02
N ARG A 225 -1.99 1.76 7.07
CA ARG A 225 -3.15 2.65 7.13
C ARG A 225 -2.75 4.12 7.28
N VAL A 226 -1.72 4.40 8.09
CA VAL A 226 -1.12 5.74 8.19
C VAL A 226 -0.53 6.19 6.85
N VAL A 227 0.21 5.32 6.17
CA VAL A 227 0.80 5.62 4.87
C VAL A 227 -0.31 5.87 3.84
N SER A 228 -1.34 5.03 3.75
CA SER A 228 -2.51 5.26 2.87
C SER A 228 -3.09 6.66 3.02
N ALA A 229 -3.32 7.09 4.27
CA ALA A 229 -3.83 8.43 4.57
C ALA A 229 -2.86 9.54 4.16
N MET A 230 -1.56 9.35 4.38
CA MET A 230 -0.54 10.36 4.12
C MET A 230 -0.18 10.52 2.64
N ILE A 231 -0.43 9.50 1.80
CA ILE A 231 -0.08 9.58 0.38
C ILE A 231 -0.97 10.58 -0.37
N ASN A 232 -2.26 10.65 -0.05
CA ASN A 232 -3.15 11.68 -0.61
C ASN A 232 -3.22 12.91 0.29
N SER A 233 -3.51 14.07 -0.29
CA SER A 233 -3.60 15.35 0.42
C SER A 233 -5.04 15.78 0.75
N SER A 234 -5.97 14.83 0.83
CA SER A 234 -7.38 15.17 1.11
C SER A 234 -7.61 15.54 2.57
N ASP A 235 -6.75 15.07 3.47
CA ASP A 235 -6.62 15.55 4.85
C ASP A 235 -5.30 16.36 5.01
N GLU A 236 -5.05 16.92 6.20
CA GLU A 236 -3.88 17.78 6.42
C GLU A 236 -2.54 17.04 6.26
N GLY A 237 -1.62 17.63 5.48
CA GLY A 237 -0.20 17.23 5.44
C GLY A 237 0.19 16.14 4.43
N GLY A 238 -0.74 15.70 3.59
CA GLY A 238 -0.49 14.61 2.64
C GLY A 238 0.41 14.95 1.43
N VAL A 239 0.93 13.91 0.78
CA VAL A 239 1.99 14.01 -0.23
C VAL A 239 1.48 14.51 -1.58
N VAL A 240 0.43 13.89 -2.14
CA VAL A 240 -0.01 14.11 -3.52
C VAL A 240 -1.42 14.69 -3.55
N MET A 241 -1.62 15.73 -4.36
CA MET A 241 -2.94 16.32 -4.60
C MET A 241 -3.60 15.69 -5.82
N GLY A 242 -4.79 15.12 -5.63
CA GLY A 242 -5.56 14.48 -6.71
C GLY A 242 -6.17 15.47 -7.69
N ASN A 243 -6.16 15.14 -8.98
CA ASN A 243 -6.90 15.90 -10.01
C ASN A 243 -7.30 15.00 -11.19
N TRP A 244 -8.61 14.82 -11.37
CA TRP A 244 -9.25 14.07 -12.46
C TRP A 244 -9.90 14.98 -13.52
N GLY A 245 -9.75 16.31 -13.38
CA GLY A 245 -10.16 17.26 -14.41
C GLY A 245 -9.13 17.37 -15.53
N ASN A 246 -9.30 18.38 -16.39
CA ASN A 246 -8.43 18.64 -17.55
C ASN A 246 -7.50 19.85 -17.38
N ASP A 247 -7.62 20.60 -16.28
CA ASP A 247 -6.76 21.75 -15.98
C ASP A 247 -5.66 21.35 -14.98
N TYR A 248 -4.43 21.39 -15.45
CA TYR A 248 -3.22 21.10 -14.67
C TYR A 248 -2.30 22.31 -14.52
N SER A 249 -2.78 23.52 -14.81
CA SER A 249 -1.97 24.76 -14.82
C SER A 249 -1.18 25.04 -13.54
N GLY A 250 -1.66 24.55 -12.39
CA GLY A 250 -1.00 24.68 -11.09
C GLY A 250 0.05 23.61 -10.75
N GLY A 251 0.40 22.70 -11.67
CA GLY A 251 1.33 21.60 -11.42
C GLY A 251 1.66 20.82 -12.68
N PHE A 252 1.94 19.53 -12.54
CA PHE A 252 2.13 18.62 -13.67
C PHE A 252 0.87 17.76 -13.89
N PRO A 253 0.52 17.43 -15.15
CA PRO A 253 -0.51 16.44 -15.41
C PRO A 253 -0.10 15.09 -14.79
N PRO A 254 -1.02 14.29 -14.25
CA PRO A 254 -0.70 13.00 -13.61
C PRO A 254 0.12 12.04 -14.49
N THR A 255 -0.02 12.13 -15.82
CA THR A 255 0.73 11.33 -16.81
C THR A 255 2.19 11.78 -17.00
N TYR A 256 2.61 12.90 -16.41
CA TYR A 256 4.00 13.37 -16.42
C TYR A 256 4.91 12.46 -15.58
N TRP A 257 4.39 11.94 -14.48
CA TRP A 257 5.17 11.17 -13.54
C TRP A 257 5.52 9.79 -14.09
N SER A 258 6.78 9.40 -13.91
CA SER A 258 7.32 8.08 -14.26
C SER A 258 7.97 7.37 -13.07
N GLY A 259 7.91 7.97 -11.88
CA GLY A 259 8.50 7.42 -10.67
C GLY A 259 8.15 8.20 -9.42
N SER A 260 8.41 7.58 -8.26
CA SER A 260 7.98 8.09 -6.95
C SER A 260 8.96 9.05 -6.30
N TYR A 261 10.26 8.87 -6.55
CA TYR A 261 11.31 9.63 -5.85
C TYR A 261 11.17 11.14 -6.05
N ALA A 262 10.95 11.59 -7.28
CA ALA A 262 10.80 13.01 -7.59
C ALA A 262 9.64 13.65 -6.81
N ILE A 263 8.51 12.94 -6.68
CA ILE A 263 7.33 13.38 -5.95
C ILE A 263 7.66 13.50 -4.46
N LEU A 264 8.19 12.44 -3.85
CA LEU A 264 8.51 12.39 -2.43
C LEU A 264 9.57 13.43 -2.05
N LYS A 265 10.60 13.59 -2.89
CA LYS A 265 11.65 14.59 -2.70
C LYS A 265 11.12 16.01 -2.83
N GLN A 266 10.22 16.27 -3.78
CA GLN A 266 9.58 17.57 -3.95
C GLN A 266 8.70 17.92 -2.74
N TRP A 267 7.87 16.98 -2.28
CA TRP A 267 7.09 17.15 -1.06
C TRP A 267 7.97 17.50 0.13
N TYR A 268 9.05 16.74 0.34
CA TYR A 268 9.99 16.99 1.45
C TYR A 268 10.67 18.36 1.35
N ASN A 269 11.23 18.71 0.19
CA ASN A 269 11.97 19.95 -0.02
C ASN A 269 11.09 21.21 0.00
N SER A 270 9.79 21.06 -0.29
CA SER A 270 8.82 22.16 -0.28
C SER A 270 8.21 22.43 1.11
N TYR A 271 8.84 21.91 2.17
CA TYR A 271 8.31 21.94 3.53
C TYR A 271 6.94 21.28 3.63
N TYR A 272 6.84 20.07 3.05
CA TYR A 272 5.68 19.18 3.12
C TYR A 272 4.42 19.73 2.44
N ARG A 273 4.59 20.62 1.45
CA ARG A 273 3.48 21.06 0.59
C ARG A 273 3.13 19.95 -0.39
N SER A 274 1.84 19.68 -0.53
CA SER A 274 1.36 18.62 -1.42
C SER A 274 1.73 18.88 -2.88
N VAL A 275 2.19 17.82 -3.55
CA VAL A 275 2.65 17.83 -4.94
C VAL A 275 1.45 17.73 -5.88
N ARG A 276 1.40 18.63 -6.86
CA ARG A 276 0.32 18.74 -7.85
C ARG A 276 0.77 18.17 -9.20
N TYR A 277 0.09 17.23 -9.84
CA TYR A 277 -1.08 16.46 -9.41
C TYR A 277 -0.86 14.95 -9.59
N GLY A 278 -1.73 14.14 -9.01
CA GLY A 278 -1.76 12.69 -9.17
C GLY A 278 -3.16 12.11 -9.43
N GLN A 279 -3.18 10.86 -9.89
CA GLN A 279 -4.35 9.99 -10.00
C GLN A 279 -4.00 8.62 -9.40
N CYS A 280 -4.95 7.67 -9.38
CA CYS A 280 -4.82 6.38 -8.66
C CYS A 280 -3.46 5.69 -8.82
N TRP A 281 -2.95 5.56 -10.05
CA TRP A 281 -1.64 4.93 -10.30
C TRP A 281 -0.45 5.70 -9.71
N VAL A 282 -0.53 7.03 -9.64
CA VAL A 282 0.50 7.87 -9.03
C VAL A 282 0.50 7.64 -7.52
N PHE A 283 -0.69 7.65 -6.89
CA PHE A 283 -0.82 7.36 -5.47
C PHE A 283 -0.29 5.96 -5.13
N ALA A 284 -0.72 4.93 -5.88
CA ALA A 284 -0.26 3.56 -5.69
C ALA A 284 1.25 3.39 -5.92
N GLY A 285 1.79 4.03 -6.96
CA GLY A 285 3.23 4.04 -7.24
C GLY A 285 4.05 4.62 -6.08
N VAL A 286 3.65 5.80 -5.59
CA VAL A 286 4.30 6.46 -4.44
C VAL A 286 4.15 5.62 -3.17
N MET A 287 2.96 5.09 -2.90
CA MET A 287 2.72 4.23 -1.74
C MET A 287 3.59 2.98 -1.76
N CYS A 288 3.72 2.32 -2.92
CA CYS A 288 4.54 1.12 -3.07
C CYS A 288 6.00 1.41 -2.69
N SER A 289 6.57 2.53 -3.15
CA SER A 289 7.93 2.95 -2.78
C SER A 289 8.11 3.10 -1.26
N VAL A 290 7.16 3.78 -0.61
CA VAL A 290 7.21 4.00 0.85
C VAL A 290 7.12 2.67 1.59
N MET A 291 6.17 1.81 1.22
CA MET A 291 5.96 0.50 1.84
C MET A 291 7.19 -0.41 1.69
N ARG A 292 7.77 -0.48 0.47
CA ARG A 292 8.99 -1.24 0.19
C ARG A 292 10.17 -0.76 1.03
N LEU A 293 10.36 0.56 1.12
CA LEU A 293 11.43 1.13 1.94
C LEU A 293 11.28 0.77 3.41
N LEU A 294 10.06 0.92 3.96
CA LEU A 294 9.79 0.62 5.36
C LEU A 294 9.95 -0.89 5.67
N GLY A 295 10.05 -1.74 4.64
CA GLY A 295 10.27 -3.18 4.75
C GLY A 295 9.00 -4.01 4.70
N ILE A 296 7.86 -3.44 4.30
CA ILE A 296 6.63 -4.18 4.06
C ILE A 296 6.64 -4.63 2.59
N PRO A 297 6.69 -5.95 2.29
CA PRO A 297 6.66 -6.41 0.91
C PRO A 297 5.38 -5.91 0.22
N CYS A 298 5.54 -5.25 -0.92
CA CYS A 298 4.45 -4.49 -1.54
C CYS A 298 4.48 -4.62 -3.07
N ARG A 299 3.29 -4.73 -3.67
CA ARG A 299 3.08 -4.75 -5.12
C ARG A 299 1.93 -3.85 -5.54
N VAL A 300 2.05 -3.23 -6.71
CA VAL A 300 0.97 -2.44 -7.32
C VAL A 300 0.01 -3.38 -8.04
N VAL A 301 -1.29 -3.13 -7.91
CA VAL A 301 -2.37 -3.92 -8.51
C VAL A 301 -3.30 -3.00 -9.27
N SER A 302 -3.62 -3.38 -10.51
CA SER A 302 -4.58 -2.67 -11.36
C SER A 302 -5.84 -3.51 -11.54
N ASN A 303 -6.99 -2.94 -11.21
CA ASN A 303 -8.32 -3.51 -11.46
C ASN A 303 -8.95 -2.84 -12.68
N PHE A 304 -9.47 -3.60 -13.64
CA PHE A 304 -10.15 -3.03 -14.82
C PHE A 304 -11.66 -3.12 -14.64
N GLN A 305 -12.39 -2.13 -15.15
CA GLN A 305 -13.82 -1.96 -14.87
C GLN A 305 -14.07 -1.91 -13.35
N SER A 306 -13.31 -1.06 -12.66
CA SER A 306 -13.38 -0.95 -11.20
C SER A 306 -14.59 -0.14 -10.81
N ALA A 307 -15.48 -0.72 -10.01
CA ALA A 307 -16.60 0.02 -9.47
C ALA A 307 -16.14 1.00 -8.39
N HIS A 308 -16.78 2.16 -8.33
CA HIS A 308 -16.67 3.10 -7.23
C HIS A 308 -18.07 3.27 -6.63
N ASP A 309 -18.44 2.39 -5.71
CA ASP A 309 -19.72 2.40 -5.01
C ASP A 309 -19.63 3.28 -3.76
N THR A 310 -20.29 4.45 -3.81
CA THR A 310 -20.28 5.44 -2.73
C THR A 310 -21.38 5.20 -1.68
N ASN A 311 -22.29 4.26 -1.92
CA ASN A 311 -23.48 4.05 -1.10
C ASN A 311 -23.52 2.66 -0.43
N LYS A 312 -22.60 1.76 -0.80
CA LYS A 312 -22.38 0.41 -0.24
C LYS A 312 -23.54 -0.56 -0.49
N ASN A 313 -24.31 -0.37 -1.56
CA ASN A 313 -25.39 -1.27 -1.95
C ASN A 313 -24.93 -2.37 -2.93
N LEU A 314 -23.64 -2.39 -3.30
CA LEU A 314 -23.04 -3.31 -4.28
C LEU A 314 -23.62 -3.17 -5.69
N THR A 315 -24.24 -2.04 -6.00
CA THR A 315 -24.82 -1.76 -7.31
C THR A 315 -24.43 -0.37 -7.81
N ILE A 316 -24.04 -0.29 -9.08
CA ILE A 316 -23.77 0.97 -9.77
C ILE A 316 -24.97 1.27 -10.67
N ASP A 317 -25.82 2.20 -10.24
CA ASP A 317 -27.00 2.60 -10.99
C ASP A 317 -26.67 3.65 -12.06
N ASN A 318 -26.97 3.32 -13.31
CA ASN A 318 -26.80 4.20 -14.46
C ASN A 318 -28.18 4.63 -14.99
N TYR A 319 -28.41 5.94 -15.11
CA TYR A 319 -29.70 6.50 -15.50
C TYR A 319 -29.60 7.19 -16.87
N PHE A 320 -30.38 6.69 -17.83
CA PHE A 320 -30.45 7.22 -19.19
C PHE A 320 -31.86 7.68 -19.51
N ASP A 321 -31.98 8.79 -20.22
CA ASP A 321 -33.25 9.24 -20.76
C ASP A 321 -33.62 8.48 -22.05
N ASN A 322 -34.82 8.73 -22.57
CA ASN A 322 -35.31 8.13 -23.82
C ASN A 322 -34.46 8.50 -25.06
N ASN A 323 -33.56 9.48 -24.98
CA ASN A 323 -32.64 9.87 -26.05
C ASN A 323 -31.25 9.21 -25.92
N GLY A 324 -31.02 8.44 -24.85
CA GLY A 324 -29.72 7.84 -24.52
C GLY A 324 -28.74 8.83 -23.86
N ALA A 325 -29.21 10.00 -23.46
CA ALA A 325 -28.40 10.94 -22.68
C ALA A 325 -28.41 10.51 -21.20
N MET A 326 -27.25 10.64 -20.55
CA MET A 326 -27.16 10.40 -19.11
C MET A 326 -27.93 11.49 -18.38
N GLU A 327 -29.01 11.13 -17.69
CA GLU A 327 -29.96 12.08 -17.10
C GLU A 327 -29.40 12.70 -15.80
N ARG A 328 -28.53 11.96 -15.09
CA ARG A 328 -27.92 12.39 -13.83
C ARG A 328 -26.47 11.95 -13.77
N GLU A 329 -25.58 12.87 -13.39
CA GLU A 329 -24.25 12.49 -12.90
C GLU A 329 -24.44 11.71 -11.59
N SER A 330 -24.20 10.40 -11.66
CA SER A 330 -24.08 9.58 -10.46
C SER A 330 -22.70 9.81 -9.84
N LYS A 331 -22.63 9.78 -8.49
CA LYS A 331 -21.34 9.68 -7.80
C LYS A 331 -20.73 8.28 -7.94
N ASP A 332 -21.60 7.30 -8.17
CA ASP A 332 -21.20 5.93 -8.46
C ASP A 332 -20.74 5.85 -9.91
N SER A 333 -19.59 5.25 -10.14
CA SER A 333 -18.99 5.18 -11.48
C SER A 333 -18.22 3.90 -11.67
N ILE A 334 -18.09 3.48 -12.93
CA ILE A 334 -17.18 2.39 -13.31
C ILE A 334 -15.96 3.05 -13.95
N TRP A 335 -14.82 2.88 -13.31
CA TRP A 335 -13.55 3.39 -13.80
C TRP A 335 -12.99 2.37 -14.79
N ASN A 336 -12.51 2.83 -15.94
CA ASN A 336 -11.84 1.98 -16.94
C ASN A 336 -10.78 1.08 -16.30
N PHE A 337 -10.01 1.68 -15.39
CA PHE A 337 -9.16 0.98 -14.45
C PHE A 337 -8.97 1.80 -13.18
N HIS A 338 -8.66 1.12 -12.09
CA HIS A 338 -8.25 1.69 -10.82
C HIS A 338 -7.02 0.96 -10.29
N VAL A 339 -6.19 1.64 -9.51
CA VAL A 339 -4.90 1.11 -9.08
C VAL A 339 -4.69 1.35 -7.60
N TRP A 340 -4.40 0.28 -6.86
CA TRP A 340 -4.04 0.28 -5.44
C TRP A 340 -2.74 -0.51 -5.21
N VAL A 341 -2.39 -0.74 -3.94
CA VAL A 341 -1.28 -1.64 -3.58
C VAL A 341 -1.76 -2.82 -2.73
N GLU A 342 -1.04 -3.93 -2.80
CA GLU A 342 -1.15 -5.00 -1.83
C GLU A 342 0.11 -5.06 -0.97
N GLY A 343 -0.07 -4.97 0.35
CA GLY A 343 1.00 -5.21 1.33
C GLY A 343 0.92 -6.61 1.92
N TRP A 344 2.06 -7.31 2.03
CA TRP A 344 2.14 -8.63 2.65
C TRP A 344 2.33 -8.51 4.16
N MET A 345 1.37 -9.01 4.95
CA MET A 345 1.48 -9.02 6.41
C MET A 345 0.54 -10.04 7.07
N ARG A 346 0.80 -10.36 8.34
CA ARG A 346 -0.15 -11.06 9.20
C ARG A 346 -1.30 -10.16 9.67
N ARG A 347 -2.44 -10.77 9.98
CA ARG A 347 -3.69 -10.15 10.48
C ARG A 347 -4.20 -10.80 11.77
N PRO A 348 -3.40 -10.76 12.86
CA PRO A 348 -3.81 -11.32 14.15
C PRO A 348 -5.02 -10.60 14.77
N ASP A 349 -5.34 -9.40 14.29
CA ASP A 349 -6.54 -8.64 14.62
C ASP A 349 -7.83 -9.25 14.03
N LEU A 350 -7.73 -10.01 12.94
CA LEU A 350 -8.86 -10.69 12.30
C LEU A 350 -8.98 -12.15 12.74
N ALA A 351 -7.89 -12.89 12.74
CA ALA A 351 -7.88 -14.28 13.16
C ALA A 351 -6.49 -14.72 13.67
N LYS A 352 -6.48 -15.45 14.80
CA LYS A 352 -5.23 -15.91 15.43
C LYS A 352 -4.57 -17.08 14.68
N ASP A 353 -5.32 -17.81 13.88
CA ASP A 353 -4.85 -18.96 13.10
C ASP A 353 -4.22 -18.57 11.76
N GLY A 354 -4.18 -17.26 11.44
CA GLY A 354 -3.59 -16.74 10.22
C GLY A 354 -4.48 -16.88 8.98
N LYS A 355 -5.79 -17.20 9.12
CA LYS A 355 -6.73 -17.32 7.99
C LYS A 355 -6.67 -16.13 7.02
N TYR A 356 -6.45 -14.93 7.54
CA TYR A 356 -6.46 -13.68 6.78
C TYR A 356 -5.07 -13.07 6.53
N ASP A 357 -4.01 -13.79 6.89
CA ASP A 357 -2.63 -13.41 6.63
C ASP A 357 -2.35 -13.40 5.10
N GLY A 358 -1.31 -12.68 4.71
CA GLY A 358 -0.84 -12.60 3.33
C GLY A 358 -1.13 -11.23 2.72
N TRP A 359 -1.61 -11.21 1.47
CA TRP A 359 -1.86 -9.96 0.75
C TRP A 359 -3.05 -9.19 1.29
N GLN A 360 -2.81 -7.91 1.60
CA GLN A 360 -3.82 -6.97 2.07
C GLN A 360 -3.91 -5.79 1.11
N VAL A 361 -5.10 -5.50 0.60
CA VAL A 361 -5.38 -4.31 -0.21
C VAL A 361 -5.25 -3.08 0.66
N VAL A 362 -4.48 -2.11 0.18
CA VAL A 362 -4.36 -0.78 0.76
C VAL A 362 -4.45 0.22 -0.38
N ASP A 363 -5.45 1.08 -0.33
CA ASP A 363 -5.67 2.06 -1.39
C ASP A 363 -5.37 3.47 -0.88
N PRO A 364 -4.35 4.15 -1.43
CA PRO A 364 -4.05 5.54 -1.08
C PRO A 364 -4.92 6.56 -1.81
N THR A 365 -5.77 6.15 -2.75
CA THR A 365 -6.63 7.05 -3.52
C THR A 365 -7.78 7.54 -2.63
N PRO A 366 -8.03 8.87 -2.54
CA PRO A 366 -9.04 9.40 -1.64
C PRO A 366 -10.45 9.25 -2.21
N GLN A 367 -10.99 8.04 -2.10
CA GLN A 367 -12.34 7.68 -2.55
C GLN A 367 -13.35 7.78 -1.40
N GLU A 368 -13.18 6.94 -0.37
CA GLU A 368 -14.06 6.89 0.79
C GLU A 368 -13.35 7.27 2.10
N ARG A 369 -14.11 7.80 3.06
CA ARG A 369 -13.58 8.05 4.41
C ARG A 369 -13.73 6.79 5.26
N SER A 370 -12.63 6.38 5.87
CA SER A 370 -12.59 5.31 6.87
C SER A 370 -12.16 5.87 8.22
N GLU A 371 -13.00 5.68 9.24
CA GLU A 371 -12.79 6.24 10.60
C GLU A 371 -12.50 7.77 10.59
N GLY A 372 -13.13 8.50 9.66
CA GLY A 372 -13.02 9.95 9.54
C GLY A 372 -11.87 10.47 8.68
N LEU A 373 -10.98 9.62 8.18
CA LEU A 373 -9.85 10.01 7.31
C LEU A 373 -9.98 9.38 5.92
N PHE A 374 -9.43 10.03 4.89
CA PHE A 374 -9.30 9.46 3.54
C PHE A 374 -8.17 8.43 3.51
N CYS A 375 -8.49 7.23 3.96
CA CYS A 375 -7.62 6.07 3.92
C CYS A 375 -8.46 4.81 3.68
N CYS A 376 -7.86 3.80 3.07
CA CYS A 376 -8.53 2.55 2.75
C CYS A 376 -7.60 1.36 3.02
N GLY A 377 -8.11 0.37 3.75
CA GLY A 377 -7.41 -0.85 4.11
C GLY A 377 -6.60 -0.73 5.42
N PRO A 378 -5.82 -1.77 5.77
CA PRO A 378 -5.58 -2.99 5.00
C PRO A 378 -6.78 -3.96 4.99
N ALA A 379 -7.28 -4.32 3.79
CA ALA A 379 -8.36 -5.28 3.58
C ALA A 379 -7.78 -6.63 3.12
N SER A 380 -8.11 -7.74 3.80
CA SER A 380 -7.57 -9.06 3.42
C SER A 380 -8.11 -9.49 2.06
N VAL A 381 -7.23 -9.79 1.09
CA VAL A 381 -7.62 -10.32 -0.22
C VAL A 381 -8.42 -11.63 -0.07
N THR A 382 -8.07 -12.45 0.92
CA THR A 382 -8.83 -13.66 1.28
C THR A 382 -10.25 -13.33 1.74
N ALA A 383 -10.43 -12.31 2.57
CA ALA A 383 -11.77 -11.88 3.02
C ALA A 383 -12.60 -11.34 1.86
N ILE A 384 -12.00 -10.55 0.98
CA ILE A 384 -12.64 -10.03 -0.24
C ILE A 384 -13.11 -11.20 -1.11
N ARG A 385 -12.23 -12.18 -1.37
CA ARG A 385 -12.56 -13.36 -2.17
C ARG A 385 -13.75 -14.14 -1.62
N ASN A 386 -13.83 -14.28 -0.30
CA ASN A 386 -14.88 -15.04 0.36
C ASN A 386 -16.15 -14.22 0.63
N GLY A 387 -16.19 -12.93 0.29
CA GLY A 387 -17.33 -12.05 0.58
C GLY A 387 -17.55 -11.80 2.06
N GLU A 388 -16.50 -11.88 2.89
CA GLU A 388 -16.58 -11.67 4.34
C GLU A 388 -16.52 -10.18 4.69
N VAL A 389 -17.53 -9.42 4.22
CA VAL A 389 -17.55 -7.95 4.22
C VAL A 389 -17.63 -7.30 5.61
N ASP A 390 -18.04 -8.02 6.65
CA ASP A 390 -18.11 -7.48 8.01
C ASP A 390 -16.73 -7.26 8.66
N LEU A 391 -15.65 -7.71 8.00
CA LEU A 391 -14.29 -7.66 8.52
C LEU A 391 -13.63 -6.30 8.31
N LYS A 392 -12.72 -5.98 9.23
CA LYS A 392 -11.85 -4.81 9.11
C LYS A 392 -10.68 -5.09 8.15
N TYR A 393 -10.12 -4.09 7.47
CA TYR A 393 -10.61 -2.73 7.30
C TYR A 393 -11.19 -2.60 5.91
N ASP A 394 -12.25 -1.82 5.75
CA ASP A 394 -12.78 -1.38 4.45
C ASP A 394 -13.12 -2.51 3.45
N VAL A 395 -13.30 -3.75 3.92
CA VAL A 395 -13.64 -4.90 3.08
C VAL A 395 -14.92 -4.68 2.27
N PRO A 396 -16.01 -4.07 2.80
CA PRO A 396 -17.21 -3.82 1.99
C PRO A 396 -16.93 -2.95 0.77
N PHE A 397 -16.10 -1.93 0.93
CA PHE A 397 -15.76 -1.01 -0.15
C PHE A 397 -14.93 -1.72 -1.21
N VAL A 398 -13.82 -2.34 -0.81
CA VAL A 398 -12.94 -3.06 -1.76
C VAL A 398 -13.66 -4.24 -2.42
N PHE A 399 -14.57 -4.91 -1.71
CA PHE A 399 -15.42 -5.95 -2.27
C PHE A 399 -16.32 -5.41 -3.38
N ALA A 400 -16.93 -4.24 -3.18
CA ALA A 400 -17.75 -3.58 -4.21
C ALA A 400 -16.91 -3.23 -5.44
N GLU A 401 -15.67 -2.76 -5.28
CA GLU A 401 -14.79 -2.39 -6.40
C GLU A 401 -14.57 -3.52 -7.42
N VAL A 402 -14.65 -4.77 -6.97
CA VAL A 402 -14.40 -5.97 -7.78
C VAL A 402 -15.63 -6.87 -8.02
N ASN A 403 -16.76 -6.63 -7.33
CA ASN A 403 -17.98 -7.47 -7.44
C ASN A 403 -19.29 -6.69 -7.62
N ALA A 404 -19.29 -5.35 -7.70
CA ALA A 404 -20.55 -4.60 -7.84
C ALA A 404 -21.27 -4.92 -9.16
N ASP A 405 -22.60 -5.00 -9.10
CA ASP A 405 -23.44 -5.16 -10.30
C ASP A 405 -23.72 -3.78 -10.91
N SER A 406 -23.70 -3.67 -12.23
CA SER A 406 -24.12 -2.44 -12.92
C SER A 406 -25.57 -2.55 -13.34
N VAL A 407 -26.42 -1.63 -12.88
CA VAL A 407 -27.85 -1.63 -13.18
C VAL A 407 -28.19 -0.45 -14.06
N TYR A 408 -28.87 -0.70 -15.17
CA TYR A 408 -29.18 0.31 -16.18
C TYR A 408 -30.67 0.61 -16.15
N TRP A 409 -31.00 1.89 -15.95
CA TRP A 409 -32.36 2.38 -15.82
C TRP A 409 -32.68 3.36 -16.94
N LEU A 410 -33.84 3.17 -17.56
CA LEU A 410 -34.48 4.13 -18.43
C LEU A 410 -35.34 5.07 -17.59
N VAL A 411 -35.15 6.37 -17.74
CA VAL A 411 -35.97 7.40 -17.11
C VAL A 411 -36.81 8.10 -18.16
N SER A 412 -38.12 8.00 -18.00
CA SER A 412 -39.09 8.66 -18.86
C SER A 412 -39.03 10.18 -18.66
N ILE A 413 -38.86 10.93 -19.75
CA ILE A 413 -38.81 12.40 -19.74
C ILE A 413 -40.18 13.01 -19.38
N ASP A 414 -41.26 12.30 -19.68
CA ASP A 414 -42.63 12.82 -19.53
C ASP A 414 -43.12 12.80 -18.07
N ASP A 415 -42.77 11.76 -17.31
CA ASP A 415 -43.30 11.53 -15.96
C ASP A 415 -42.23 11.17 -14.91
N GLY A 416 -40.95 11.04 -15.31
CA GLY A 416 -39.85 10.67 -14.42
C GLY A 416 -39.89 9.21 -13.94
N SER A 417 -40.76 8.37 -14.51
CA SER A 417 -40.85 6.95 -14.17
C SER A 417 -39.58 6.20 -14.58
N ARG A 418 -39.21 5.17 -13.81
CA ARG A 418 -37.98 4.41 -13.99
C ARG A 418 -38.29 2.98 -14.39
N THR A 419 -37.69 2.53 -15.49
CA THR A 419 -37.78 1.15 -15.95
C THR A 419 -36.39 0.54 -16.00
N LYS A 420 -36.20 -0.62 -15.36
CA LYS A 420 -34.94 -1.36 -15.44
C LYS A 420 -34.77 -1.91 -16.86
N ILE A 421 -33.69 -1.53 -17.53
CA ILE A 421 -33.33 -2.01 -18.87
C ILE A 421 -32.61 -3.36 -18.74
N PHE A 422 -31.49 -3.37 -18.00
CA PHE A 422 -30.69 -4.57 -17.79
C PHE A 422 -29.81 -4.47 -16.53
N SER A 423 -29.25 -5.60 -16.11
CA SER A 423 -28.17 -5.67 -15.12
C SER A 423 -26.98 -6.42 -15.69
N ASP A 424 -25.80 -5.85 -15.53
CA ASP A 424 -24.51 -6.49 -15.76
C ASP A 424 -23.95 -6.95 -14.41
N THR A 425 -23.75 -8.26 -14.25
CA THR A 425 -23.22 -8.85 -13.02
C THR A 425 -21.83 -9.45 -13.23
N GLU A 426 -21.21 -9.21 -14.38
CA GLU A 426 -19.98 -9.90 -14.81
C GLU A 426 -18.85 -8.91 -15.15
N THR A 427 -19.15 -7.73 -15.69
CA THR A 427 -18.12 -6.84 -16.24
C THR A 427 -17.23 -6.17 -15.19
N VAL A 428 -17.70 -5.94 -13.96
CA VAL A 428 -16.91 -5.28 -12.92
C VAL A 428 -15.80 -6.20 -12.40
N GLY A 429 -14.62 -5.63 -12.12
CA GLY A 429 -13.55 -6.36 -11.44
C GLY A 429 -12.78 -7.33 -12.34
N GLN A 430 -12.39 -6.90 -13.54
CA GLN A 430 -11.80 -7.78 -14.55
C GLN A 430 -10.29 -7.60 -14.69
N ASN A 431 -9.62 -8.65 -15.18
CA ASN A 431 -8.19 -8.67 -15.49
C ASN A 431 -7.30 -8.03 -14.40
N ILE A 432 -7.57 -8.34 -13.13
CA ILE A 432 -6.84 -7.74 -12.01
C ILE A 432 -5.36 -8.11 -12.18
N SER A 433 -4.49 -7.12 -12.30
CA SER A 433 -3.16 -7.30 -12.88
C SER A 433 -2.06 -6.80 -11.96
N THR A 434 -0.97 -7.55 -11.89
CA THR A 434 0.28 -7.12 -11.27
C THR A 434 1.49 -7.57 -12.08
N LYS A 435 2.65 -6.97 -11.81
CA LYS A 435 3.91 -7.38 -12.42
C LYS A 435 4.35 -8.74 -11.88
N ALA A 436 4.80 -9.63 -12.75
CA ALA A 436 5.35 -10.93 -12.37
C ALA A 436 6.66 -10.80 -11.57
N VAL A 437 6.87 -11.72 -10.64
CA VAL A 437 8.15 -11.89 -9.95
C VAL A 437 9.27 -12.16 -10.96
N GLY A 438 10.31 -11.34 -10.92
CA GLY A 438 11.53 -11.55 -11.73
C GLY A 438 11.36 -11.36 -13.24
N SER A 439 10.23 -10.82 -13.72
CA SER A 439 10.06 -10.49 -15.14
C SER A 439 9.14 -9.28 -15.37
N TYR A 440 9.07 -8.81 -16.61
CA TYR A 440 8.18 -7.72 -17.02
C TYR A 440 6.81 -8.21 -17.53
N LYS A 441 6.49 -9.49 -17.33
CA LYS A 441 5.21 -10.07 -17.74
C LYS A 441 4.10 -9.69 -16.77
N ARG A 442 2.87 -9.64 -17.30
CA ARG A 442 1.64 -9.49 -16.51
C ARG A 442 1.28 -10.81 -15.84
N VAL A 443 0.90 -10.76 -14.58
CA VAL A 443 0.21 -11.84 -13.87
C VAL A 443 -1.21 -11.39 -13.59
N ASP A 444 -2.15 -12.28 -13.89
CA ASP A 444 -3.56 -12.10 -13.60
C ASP A 444 -3.90 -12.63 -12.20
N LEU A 445 -4.50 -11.77 -11.39
CA LEU A 445 -4.90 -11.98 -10.00
C LEU A 445 -6.43 -12.06 -9.84
N THR A 446 -7.24 -12.02 -10.90
CA THR A 446 -8.71 -11.98 -10.75
C THR A 446 -9.23 -13.12 -9.87
N ASN A 447 -8.69 -14.33 -10.03
CA ASN A 447 -9.07 -15.50 -9.24
C ASN A 447 -8.65 -15.43 -7.76
N THR A 448 -7.81 -14.48 -7.37
CA THR A 448 -7.48 -14.24 -5.96
C THR A 448 -8.47 -13.30 -5.28
N TYR A 449 -9.20 -12.47 -6.05
CA TYR A 449 -10.16 -11.49 -5.56
C TYR A 449 -11.61 -11.96 -5.63
N LYS A 450 -11.95 -12.80 -6.61
CA LYS A 450 -13.30 -13.34 -6.75
C LYS A 450 -13.28 -14.78 -7.24
N HIS A 451 -14.36 -15.50 -6.94
CA HIS A 451 -14.61 -16.81 -7.50
C HIS A 451 -15.02 -16.68 -8.98
N ARG A 452 -14.89 -17.77 -9.73
CA ARG A 452 -15.31 -17.78 -11.13
C ARG A 452 -16.83 -17.59 -11.22
N GLU A 453 -17.27 -16.56 -11.94
CA GLU A 453 -18.66 -16.31 -12.24
C GLU A 453 -19.31 -17.54 -12.91
N GLY A 454 -20.53 -17.88 -12.49
CA GLY A 454 -21.25 -19.08 -12.95
C GLY A 454 -20.73 -20.43 -12.42
N GLY A 455 -19.67 -20.45 -11.61
CA GLY A 455 -19.21 -21.64 -10.88
C GLY A 455 -20.06 -21.89 -9.63
N LEU A 456 -20.69 -23.06 -9.54
CA LEU A 456 -21.53 -23.47 -8.40
C LEU A 456 -20.81 -23.35 -7.03
N THR A 457 -21.07 -22.27 -6.30
CA THR A 457 -21.10 -22.25 -4.83
C THR A 457 -22.14 -21.26 -4.32
N CYS A 458 -23.41 -21.51 -4.64
CA CYS A 458 -24.55 -21.03 -3.86
C CYS A 458 -25.56 -22.18 -3.77
N MET A 459 -25.63 -22.87 -2.63
CA MET A 459 -26.78 -23.73 -2.32
C MET A 459 -27.78 -22.91 -1.47
N ASP A 460 -28.92 -22.55 -2.05
CA ASP A 460 -30.12 -22.20 -1.30
C ASP A 460 -30.78 -23.49 -0.79
N SER A 461 -31.24 -23.43 0.47
CA SER A 461 -32.17 -24.32 1.20
C SER A 461 -33.38 -24.92 0.45
N ARG A 462 -33.63 -24.57 -0.82
CA ARG A 462 -34.76 -25.10 -1.61
C ARG A 462 -34.40 -25.86 -2.89
N GLY A 463 -33.11 -26.12 -3.16
CA GLY A 463 -32.70 -27.15 -4.13
C GLY A 463 -33.26 -27.00 -5.55
N ARG A 464 -33.55 -25.78 -6.02
CA ARG A 464 -33.90 -25.52 -7.41
C ARG A 464 -32.81 -24.69 -8.08
N SER A 465 -32.22 -25.28 -9.11
CA SER A 465 -31.32 -24.59 -10.02
C SER A 465 -32.17 -23.85 -11.05
N SER A 466 -32.19 -22.53 -11.00
CA SER A 466 -32.72 -21.68 -12.07
C SER A 466 -31.55 -21.13 -12.88
N TYR A 467 -31.30 -21.75 -14.02
CA TYR A 467 -30.40 -21.23 -15.04
C TYR A 467 -31.12 -20.11 -15.79
N PHE A 468 -30.60 -18.89 -15.72
CA PHE A 468 -30.86 -17.88 -16.73
C PHE A 468 -29.62 -17.78 -17.60
N PHE A 469 -29.63 -18.50 -18.72
CA PHE A 469 -28.70 -18.26 -19.81
C PHE A 469 -29.32 -17.25 -20.77
N SER A 470 -28.55 -16.19 -21.05
CA SER A 470 -28.44 -15.40 -22.29
C SER A 470 -28.59 -13.89 -22.06
N GLY A 471 -27.47 -13.26 -21.69
CA GLY A 471 -27.21 -11.90 -22.15
C GLY A 471 -27.07 -11.95 -23.67
N LEU A 472 -28.17 -11.78 -24.40
CA LEU A 472 -28.10 -11.50 -25.83
C LEU A 472 -27.30 -10.20 -25.98
N ARG A 473 -26.09 -10.28 -26.55
CA ARG A 473 -25.34 -9.09 -26.99
C ARG A 473 -26.06 -8.54 -28.22
N LEU A 474 -27.07 -7.70 -27.98
CA LEU A 474 -27.90 -7.09 -29.00
C LEU A 474 -27.14 -6.08 -29.86
N PHE A 475 -26.12 -5.45 -29.27
CA PHE A 475 -25.27 -4.47 -29.92
C PHE A 475 -23.80 -4.79 -29.66
N VAL A 476 -23.00 -4.83 -30.72
CA VAL A 476 -21.55 -4.96 -30.64
C VAL A 476 -20.92 -3.82 -31.40
N MET A 477 -20.11 -3.00 -30.73
CA MET A 477 -19.28 -2.00 -31.38
C MET A 477 -17.88 -2.58 -31.58
N GLN A 478 -17.41 -2.62 -32.82
CA GLN A 478 -16.06 -3.05 -33.19
C GLN A 478 -15.30 -1.87 -33.78
N VAL A 479 -14.14 -1.58 -33.23
CA VAL A 479 -13.24 -0.59 -33.80
C VAL A 479 -12.31 -1.29 -34.79
N SER A 480 -12.26 -0.79 -36.03
CA SER A 480 -11.39 -1.33 -37.06
C SER A 480 -10.01 -0.65 -37.04
N GLY A 481 -8.94 -1.46 -37.05
CA GLY A 481 -7.55 -0.96 -37.00
C GLY A 481 -7.10 -0.47 -35.62
N GLY A 482 -5.89 0.12 -35.57
CA GLY A 482 -5.35 0.71 -34.34
C GLY A 482 -5.70 2.19 -34.22
N SER A 483 -6.24 2.62 -33.08
CA SER A 483 -6.54 4.04 -32.83
C SER A 483 -5.27 4.86 -32.61
N LYS A 484 -5.22 6.04 -33.23
CA LYS A 484 -4.10 7.00 -33.09
C LYS A 484 -4.66 8.40 -32.89
N VAL A 485 -4.00 9.16 -32.02
CA VAL A 485 -4.37 10.56 -31.76
C VAL A 485 -4.29 11.35 -33.07
N ASN A 486 -5.30 12.19 -33.33
CA ASN A 486 -5.45 13.01 -34.54
C ASN A 486 -5.59 12.21 -35.85
N GLN A 487 -6.08 10.97 -35.80
CA GLN A 487 -6.43 10.19 -36.99
C GLN A 487 -7.89 9.75 -36.91
N GLU A 488 -8.56 9.72 -38.06
CA GLU A 488 -9.92 9.21 -38.16
C GLU A 488 -9.94 7.72 -37.80
N LEU A 489 -11.00 7.31 -37.11
CA LEU A 489 -11.23 5.95 -36.65
C LEU A 489 -12.57 5.49 -37.18
N THR A 490 -12.62 4.29 -37.76
CA THR A 490 -13.88 3.68 -38.19
C THR A 490 -14.30 2.63 -37.15
N ALA A 491 -15.48 2.83 -36.58
CA ALA A 491 -16.15 1.85 -35.74
C ALA A 491 -17.39 1.30 -36.46
N GLU A 492 -17.56 -0.01 -36.42
CA GLU A 492 -18.73 -0.72 -36.91
C GLU A 492 -19.63 -1.05 -35.72
N VAL A 493 -20.91 -0.70 -35.79
CA VAL A 493 -21.91 -1.10 -34.79
C VAL A 493 -22.81 -2.15 -35.43
N VAL A 494 -22.76 -3.36 -34.89
CA VAL A 494 -23.58 -4.49 -35.35
C VAL A 494 -24.74 -4.66 -34.39
N PHE A 495 -25.97 -4.54 -34.91
CA PHE A 495 -27.20 -4.86 -34.20
C PHE A 495 -27.72 -6.23 -34.63
N THR A 496 -28.07 -7.08 -33.66
CA THR A 496 -28.70 -8.37 -33.92
C THR A 496 -30.10 -8.39 -33.34
N ASN A 497 -31.12 -8.55 -34.19
CA ASN A 497 -32.49 -8.77 -33.75
C ASN A 497 -32.60 -10.13 -33.04
N PRO A 498 -32.89 -10.17 -31.73
CA PRO A 498 -32.87 -11.39 -30.94
C PRO A 498 -34.16 -12.22 -31.06
N ILE A 499 -35.21 -11.64 -31.62
CA ILE A 499 -36.54 -12.24 -31.69
C ILE A 499 -36.88 -12.61 -33.13
N ASP A 500 -37.72 -13.62 -33.27
CA ASP A 500 -38.21 -14.13 -34.58
C ASP A 500 -39.39 -13.28 -35.11
N GLU A 501 -39.33 -11.97 -34.86
CA GLU A 501 -40.31 -10.98 -35.30
C GLU A 501 -39.58 -9.81 -35.92
N THR A 502 -40.11 -9.27 -37.03
CA THR A 502 -39.56 -8.07 -37.65
C THR A 502 -39.79 -6.87 -36.74
N LEU A 503 -38.71 -6.28 -36.24
CA LEU A 503 -38.78 -5.01 -35.52
C LEU A 503 -39.10 -3.87 -36.50
N SER A 504 -40.16 -3.11 -36.21
CA SER A 504 -40.51 -1.87 -36.90
C SER A 504 -40.35 -0.66 -35.96
N ASP A 505 -40.20 0.55 -36.52
CA ASP A 505 -40.11 1.81 -35.77
C ASP A 505 -38.97 1.87 -34.73
N CYS A 506 -37.82 1.25 -35.03
CA CYS A 506 -36.62 1.32 -34.18
C CYS A 506 -35.87 2.64 -34.37
N SER A 507 -35.45 3.27 -33.27
CA SER A 507 -34.54 4.41 -33.29
C SER A 507 -33.16 4.03 -32.77
N MET A 508 -32.11 4.60 -33.36
CA MET A 508 -30.74 4.47 -32.87
C MET A 508 -30.17 5.86 -32.59
N SER A 509 -29.72 6.06 -31.35
CA SER A 509 -28.95 7.23 -30.93
C SER A 509 -27.51 6.82 -30.65
N LEU A 510 -26.56 7.58 -31.19
CA LEU A 510 -25.13 7.44 -30.90
C LEU A 510 -24.60 8.76 -30.34
N SER A 511 -23.88 8.69 -29.22
CA SER A 511 -23.25 9.84 -28.56
C SER A 511 -21.82 9.47 -28.13
N GLY A 512 -20.94 10.46 -28.02
CA GLY A 512 -19.54 10.26 -27.65
C GLY A 512 -18.86 11.55 -27.18
N SER A 513 -17.75 11.42 -26.46
CA SER A 513 -17.05 12.52 -25.76
C SER A 513 -16.25 13.47 -26.68
N GLY A 514 -16.76 13.79 -27.87
CA GLY A 514 -16.17 14.76 -28.80
C GLY A 514 -15.34 14.16 -29.95
N LEU A 515 -15.36 12.84 -30.13
CA LEU A 515 -14.71 12.14 -31.25
C LEU A 515 -15.63 11.96 -32.48
N MET A 516 -16.90 12.36 -32.39
CA MET A 516 -17.85 12.28 -33.49
C MET A 516 -18.06 13.68 -34.08
N ILE A 517 -17.71 13.86 -35.36
CA ILE A 517 -18.07 15.07 -36.10
C ILE A 517 -19.56 14.96 -36.46
N GLY A 518 -20.42 15.48 -35.58
CA GLY A 518 -21.89 15.50 -35.77
C GLY A 518 -22.64 14.45 -34.94
N GLN A 519 -23.85 14.82 -34.49
CA GLN A 519 -24.83 13.91 -33.91
C GLN A 519 -25.72 13.44 -35.07
N GLU A 520 -25.62 12.17 -35.45
CA GLU A 520 -26.48 11.59 -36.48
C GLU A 520 -27.55 10.73 -35.82
N ILE A 521 -28.77 11.25 -35.76
CA ILE A 521 -29.95 10.47 -35.39
C ILE A 521 -30.47 9.87 -36.69
N THR A 522 -30.23 8.57 -36.91
CA THR A 522 -30.89 7.85 -38.00
C THR A 522 -32.21 7.32 -37.43
N LYS A 523 -33.32 7.84 -37.95
CA LYS A 523 -34.67 7.39 -37.61
C LYS A 523 -35.08 6.21 -38.47
#